data_AF-A0A7S4KMW8-F1
#
_entry.id   AF-A0A7S4KMW8-F1
#
_cell.length_a   1.000
_cell.length_b   1.000
_cell.length_c   1.000
_cell.angle_alpha   90.00
_cell.angle_beta   90.00
_cell.angle_gamma   90.00
#
_symmetry.space_group_name_H-M   'P 1'
#
loop_
_entity.id
_entity.type
_entity.pdbx_description
1 polymer ?
#
loop_
_entity_poly.entity_id
_entity_poly.type
_entity_poly.pdbx_seq_one_letter_code
_entity_poly.pdbx_strand_id
1 'polypeptide(L)'
;EDEKLACFRDHRSCATLGVSSIHGVGVFSLLPLKIGEAFSLQKETENEDEQISTWLTDKELHSLPETIQEAIKTRFWYEKEGYLAPTAGLCDLSLPQFINHSDFPNLDITE
;
A
#
# COMPACT_ATOMS: atom_id res chain seq x y z
N GLU A 1 1.22 21.77 -16.67
CA GLU A 1 -0.05 21.02 -16.72
C GLU A 1 0.13 19.63 -17.31
N ASP A 2 1.02 19.45 -18.29
CA ASP A 2 1.23 18.17 -18.98
C ASP A 2 1.74 17.00 -18.11
N GLU A 3 2.60 17.24 -17.11
CA GLU A 3 3.13 16.16 -16.25
C GLU A 3 2.07 15.58 -15.30
N LYS A 4 1.15 16.41 -14.81
CA LYS A 4 0.03 15.95 -13.98
C LYS A 4 -0.87 15.01 -14.77
N LEU A 5 -1.24 15.41 -15.98
CA LEU A 5 -2.05 14.57 -16.88
C LEU A 5 -1.30 13.30 -17.31
N ALA A 6 0.04 13.32 -17.41
CA ALA A 6 0.80 12.14 -17.82
C ALA A 6 0.70 10.99 -16.79
N CYS A 7 0.79 11.26 -15.48
CA CYS A 7 0.63 10.21 -14.48
C CYS A 7 -0.80 9.62 -14.48
N PHE A 8 -1.83 10.45 -14.66
CA PHE A 8 -3.22 9.99 -14.78
C PHE A 8 -3.54 9.29 -16.12
N ARG A 9 -2.81 9.58 -17.21
CA ARG A 9 -3.08 9.01 -18.55
C ARG A 9 -2.25 7.77 -18.89
N ASP A 10 -1.08 7.60 -18.27
CA ASP A 10 -0.15 6.49 -18.56
C ASP A 10 -0.21 5.35 -17.52
N HIS A 11 -1.25 5.28 -16.69
CA HIS A 11 -1.38 4.25 -15.64
C HIS A 11 -0.20 4.23 -14.64
N ARG A 12 0.53 5.35 -14.50
CA ARG A 12 1.69 5.46 -13.61
C ARG A 12 1.25 6.07 -12.29
N SER A 13 1.60 5.42 -11.18
CA SER A 13 1.40 6.03 -9.88
C SER A 13 2.10 7.40 -9.80
N CYS A 14 1.39 8.42 -9.32
CA CYS A 14 1.93 9.75 -9.03
C CYS A 14 2.88 9.76 -7.81
N ALA A 15 3.29 8.59 -7.32
CA ALA A 15 4.08 8.41 -6.12
C ALA A 15 5.21 7.40 -6.34
N THR A 16 6.24 7.49 -5.51
CA THR A 16 7.39 6.59 -5.51
C THR A 16 7.78 6.20 -4.09
N LEU A 17 8.56 5.12 -3.97
CA LEU A 17 9.20 4.75 -2.71
C LEU A 17 10.50 5.53 -2.53
N GLY A 18 10.75 5.94 -1.29
CA GLY A 18 11.99 6.58 -0.88
C GLY A 18 12.35 6.21 0.55
N VAL A 19 13.57 6.56 0.96
CA VAL A 19 14.00 6.38 2.36
C VAL A 19 13.24 7.38 3.23
N SER A 20 12.55 6.88 4.24
CA SER A 20 11.81 7.69 5.21
C SER A 20 12.55 7.77 6.54
N SER A 21 12.59 8.96 7.12
CA SER A 21 13.08 9.18 8.48
C SER A 21 12.13 8.68 9.57
N ILE A 22 10.91 8.28 9.21
CA ILE A 22 9.90 7.77 10.14
C ILE A 22 10.10 6.25 10.31
N HIS A 23 9.97 5.48 9.22
CA HIS A 23 10.05 4.01 9.25
C HIS A 23 10.79 3.39 8.05
N GLY A 24 12.03 3.84 7.80
CA GLY A 24 12.93 3.22 6.82
C GLY A 24 12.56 3.50 5.37
N VAL A 25 11.37 3.10 4.92
CA VAL A 25 10.81 3.38 3.60
C VAL A 25 9.52 4.19 3.77
N GLY A 26 9.17 5.01 2.78
CA GLY A 26 7.89 5.70 2.73
C GLY A 26 7.48 6.01 1.31
N VAL A 27 6.24 6.47 1.17
CA VAL A 27 5.65 6.90 -0.11
C VAL A 27 5.80 8.41 -0.26
N PHE A 28 6.32 8.86 -1.39
CA PHE A 28 6.56 10.26 -1.71
C PHE A 28 5.84 10.64 -2.99
N SER A 29 5.13 11.76 -2.98
CA SER A 29 4.47 12.27 -4.19
C SER A 29 5.52 12.80 -5.17
N LEU A 30 5.39 12.44 -6.45
CA LEU A 30 6.22 12.98 -7.53
C LEU A 30 5.73 14.36 -7.98
N LEU A 31 4.49 14.69 -7.64
CA LEU A 31 3.81 15.91 -8.03
C LEU A 31 3.19 16.61 -6.80
N PRO A 32 3.01 17.94 -6.82
CA PRO A 32 2.28 18.64 -5.79
C PRO A 32 0.80 18.22 -5.78
N LEU A 33 0.30 17.79 -4.61
CA LEU A 33 -1.10 17.47 -4.36
C LEU A 33 -1.80 18.67 -3.70
N LYS A 34 -3.03 18.96 -4.13
CA LYS A 34 -3.91 19.93 -3.46
C LYS A 34 -4.71 19.25 -2.35
N ILE A 35 -5.10 20.03 -1.35
CA ILE A 35 -6.03 19.54 -0.30
C ILE A 35 -7.32 19.08 -0.98
N GLY A 36 -7.73 17.84 -0.70
CA GLY A 36 -8.92 17.21 -1.29
C GLY A 36 -8.73 16.64 -2.70
N GLU A 37 -7.52 16.68 -3.28
CA GLU A 37 -7.22 16.02 -4.55
C GLU A 37 -7.14 14.51 -4.35
N ALA A 38 -8.03 13.76 -5.01
CA ALA A 38 -7.98 12.30 -5.04
C ALA A 38 -6.86 11.83 -5.99
N PHE A 39 -6.16 10.77 -5.61
CA PHE A 39 -5.16 10.12 -6.44
C PHE A 39 -5.09 8.63 -6.11
N SER A 40 -4.71 7.81 -7.09
CA SER A 40 -4.53 6.37 -6.89
C SER A 40 -3.06 6.04 -6.64
N LEU A 41 -2.83 5.23 -5.60
CA LEU A 41 -1.53 4.60 -5.33
C LEU A 41 -1.38 3.25 -6.05
N GLN A 42 -2.46 2.74 -6.64
CA GLN A 42 -2.39 1.54 -7.46
C GLN A 42 -1.84 1.90 -8.84
N LYS A 43 -0.93 1.07 -9.33
CA LYS A 43 -0.58 1.07 -10.75
C LYS A 43 -1.73 0.38 -11.44
N GLU A 44 -2.44 1.06 -12.33
CA GLU A 44 -3.45 0.42 -13.19
C GLU A 44 -2.68 -0.58 -14.07
N THR A 45 -2.68 -1.85 -13.68
CA THR A 45 -2.14 -2.93 -14.51
C THR A 45 -3.23 -3.30 -15.50
N GLU A 46 -2.90 -3.29 -16.80
CA GLU A 46 -3.80 -3.69 -17.90
C GLU A 46 -4.32 -5.14 -17.78
N ASN A 47 -3.83 -5.91 -16.81
CA ASN A 47 -4.39 -7.19 -16.42
C ASN A 47 -5.12 -6.98 -15.08
N GLU A 48 -6.44 -6.90 -15.15
CA GLU A 48 -7.38 -7.17 -14.06
C GLU A 48 -7.34 -8.66 -13.66
N ASP A 49 -6.14 -9.25 -13.51
CA ASP A 49 -6.05 -10.46 -12.71
C ASP A 49 -6.40 -10.00 -11.30
N GLU A 50 -7.68 -10.13 -10.94
CA GLU A 50 -8.25 -9.79 -9.64
C GLU A 50 -7.19 -10.06 -8.58
N GLN A 51 -6.77 -9.05 -7.84
CA GLN A 51 -5.82 -9.24 -6.75
C GLN A 51 -6.53 -10.08 -5.69
N ILE A 52 -6.52 -11.41 -5.87
CA ILE A 52 -7.24 -12.35 -5.02
C ILE A 52 -6.60 -12.20 -3.65
N SER A 53 -7.34 -11.64 -2.71
CA SER A 53 -6.90 -11.54 -1.33
C SER A 53 -7.44 -12.73 -0.56
N THR A 54 -6.63 -13.25 0.35
CA THR A 54 -7.01 -14.27 1.30
C THR A 54 -7.06 -13.67 2.69
N TRP A 55 -8.01 -14.16 3.48
CA TRP A 55 -8.10 -13.78 4.89
C TRP A 55 -7.20 -14.67 5.71
N LEU A 56 -6.26 -14.08 6.44
CA LEU A 56 -5.42 -14.80 7.38
C LEU A 56 -5.85 -14.45 8.80
N THR A 57 -6.41 -15.42 9.51
CA THR A 57 -6.82 -15.24 10.91
C THR A 57 -5.61 -15.13 11.84
N ASP A 58 -5.81 -14.52 13.00
CA ASP A 58 -4.78 -14.51 14.05
C ASP A 58 -4.30 -15.93 14.40
N LYS A 59 -5.22 -16.91 14.46
CA LYS A 59 -4.86 -18.30 14.78
C LYS A 59 -3.92 -18.90 13.73
N GLU A 60 -4.18 -18.65 12.46
CA GLU A 60 -3.32 -19.14 11.37
C GLU A 60 -1.97 -18.44 11.42
N LEU A 61 -1.96 -17.12 11.66
CA LEU A 61 -0.73 -16.34 11.80
C LEU A 61 0.16 -16.86 12.94
N HIS A 62 -0.40 -17.13 14.12
CA HIS A 62 0.36 -17.63 15.27
C HIS A 62 0.96 -19.04 15.05
N SER A 63 0.52 -19.77 14.03
CA SER A 63 1.10 -21.06 13.65
C SER A 63 2.36 -20.93 12.77
N LEU A 64 2.64 -19.73 12.25
CA LEU A 64 3.79 -19.44 11.39
C LEU A 64 5.03 -19.08 12.21
N PRO A 65 6.25 -19.17 11.62
CA PRO A 65 7.46 -18.67 12.27
C PRO A 65 7.36 -17.17 12.60
N GLU A 66 7.97 -16.74 13.71
CA GLU A 66 7.90 -15.35 14.22
C GLU A 66 8.29 -14.31 13.15
N THR A 67 9.34 -14.57 12.37
CA THR A 67 9.79 -13.68 11.29
C THR A 67 8.73 -13.48 10.20
N ILE A 68 7.94 -14.51 9.90
CA ILE A 68 6.83 -14.42 8.95
C ILE A 68 5.65 -13.67 9.57
N GLN A 69 5.40 -13.88 10.87
CA GLN A 69 4.38 -13.14 11.59
C GLN A 69 4.67 -11.63 11.58
N GLU A 70 5.91 -11.26 11.90
CA GLU A 70 6.37 -9.87 11.87
C GLU A 70 6.23 -9.27 10.47
N ALA A 71 6.63 -10.00 9.43
CA ALA A 71 6.50 -9.55 8.05
C ALA A 71 5.03 -9.28 7.67
N ILE A 72 4.12 -10.19 8.00
CA ILE A 72 2.68 -10.03 7.74
C ILE A 72 2.10 -8.84 8.52
N LYS A 73 2.38 -8.76 9.82
CA LYS A 73 1.94 -7.67 10.70
C LYS A 73 2.40 -6.30 10.21
N THR A 74 3.59 -6.23 9.63
CA THR A 74 4.18 -4.99 9.13
C THR A 74 3.63 -4.62 7.75
N ARG A 75 3.28 -5.61 6.92
CA ARG A 75 3.03 -5.42 5.49
C ARG A 75 1.55 -5.34 5.13
N PHE A 76 0.67 -6.03 5.86
CA PHE A 76 -0.72 -6.23 5.46
C PHE A 76 -1.70 -5.55 6.41
N TRP A 77 -2.84 -5.18 5.86
CA TRP A 77 -3.89 -4.48 6.58
C TRP A 77 -4.57 -5.40 7.58
N TYR A 78 -4.70 -4.94 8.82
CA TYR A 78 -5.41 -5.65 9.87
C TYR A 78 -6.83 -5.11 10.01
N GLU A 79 -7.81 -6.00 9.91
CA GLU A 79 -9.23 -5.70 10.10
C GLU A 79 -9.89 -6.92 10.80
N LYS A 80 -11.00 -6.74 11.53
CA LYS A 80 -11.87 -7.86 11.99
C LYS A 80 -11.13 -9.12 12.50
N GLU A 81 -10.11 -8.97 13.34
CA GLU A 81 -9.35 -10.08 13.94
C GLU A 81 -8.52 -10.92 12.95
N GLY A 82 -8.07 -10.31 11.86
CA GLY A 82 -7.19 -10.94 10.89
C GLY A 82 -6.56 -9.97 9.89
N TYR A 83 -5.82 -10.52 8.95
CA TYR A 83 -5.11 -9.77 7.93
C TYR A 83 -5.71 -10.07 6.55
N LEU A 84 -5.97 -9.02 5.78
CA LEU A 84 -6.25 -9.15 4.36
C LEU A 84 -4.92 -9.17 3.61
N ALA A 85 -4.52 -10.33 3.11
CA ALA A 85 -3.25 -10.53 2.43
C ALA A 85 -3.48 -10.91 0.95
N PRO A 86 -2.72 -10.34 0.00
CA PRO A 86 -2.74 -10.85 -1.37
C PRO A 86 -2.37 -12.34 -1.41
N THR A 87 -2.97 -13.12 -2.30
CA THR A 87 -2.58 -14.52 -2.54
C THR A 87 -1.14 -14.64 -3.05
N ALA A 88 -0.62 -13.60 -3.72
CA ALA A 88 0.80 -13.47 -4.04
C ALA A 88 1.71 -13.33 -2.80
N GLY A 89 1.11 -13.13 -1.61
CA GLY A 89 1.80 -13.08 -0.33
C GLY A 89 2.79 -11.92 -0.23
N LEU A 90 3.89 -12.17 0.48
CA LEU A 90 4.96 -11.17 0.72
C LEU A 90 5.75 -10.79 -0.55
N CYS A 91 5.54 -11.51 -1.66
CA CYS A 91 6.17 -11.22 -2.94
C CYS A 91 5.50 -10.06 -3.69
N ASP A 92 4.30 -9.65 -3.27
CA ASP A 92 3.59 -8.53 -3.86
C ASP A 92 4.13 -7.20 -3.34
N LEU A 93 4.57 -6.35 -4.26
CA LEU A 93 5.12 -5.03 -3.95
C LEU A 93 4.13 -3.97 -4.41
N SER A 94 3.26 -3.53 -3.50
CA SER A 94 2.34 -2.42 -3.74
C SER A 94 2.69 -1.20 -2.89
N LEU A 95 2.47 0.00 -3.45
CA LEU A 95 2.75 1.28 -2.77
C LEU A 95 1.91 1.50 -1.50
N PRO A 96 0.62 1.14 -1.43
CA PRO A 96 -0.19 1.33 -0.21
C PRO A 96 0.42 0.68 1.04
N GLN A 97 1.09 -0.48 0.87
CA GLN A 97 1.75 -1.21 1.95
C GLN A 97 2.99 -0.50 2.53
N PHE A 98 3.39 0.67 1.99
CA PHE A 98 4.50 1.48 2.49
C PHE A 98 4.05 2.87 2.98
N ILE A 99 2.74 3.11 3.10
CA ILE A 99 2.23 4.32 3.75
C ILE A 99 2.56 4.21 5.24
N ASN A 100 3.27 5.20 5.75
CA ASN A 100 3.63 5.22 7.17
C ASN A 100 2.46 5.69 8.04
N HIS A 101 2.37 5.11 9.22
CA HIS A 101 1.50 5.61 10.28
C HIS A 101 2.09 6.89 10.89
N SER A 102 1.24 7.86 11.22
CA SER A 102 1.60 9.14 11.85
C SER A 102 0.43 9.64 12.69
N ASP A 103 0.71 10.19 13.87
CA ASP A 103 -0.28 10.91 14.69
C ASP A 103 -0.77 12.21 14.01
N PHE A 104 -0.05 12.67 12.98
CA PHE A 104 -0.39 13.82 12.14
C PHE A 104 -0.50 13.37 10.67
N PRO A 105 -1.58 12.67 10.29
CA PRO A 105 -1.75 12.17 8.92
C PRO A 105 -2.03 13.32 7.95
N ASN A 106 -1.59 13.16 6.70
CA ASN A 106 -1.83 14.08 5.59
C ASN A 106 -2.62 13.44 4.43
N LEU A 107 -3.13 12.23 4.64
CA LEU A 107 -3.95 11.46 3.71
C LEU A 107 -5.19 10.96 4.44
N ASP A 108 -6.27 10.80 3.69
CA ASP A 108 -7.48 10.10 4.10
C ASP A 108 -7.72 8.95 3.11
N ILE A 109 -8.12 7.79 3.62
CA ILE A 109 -8.34 6.59 2.79
C ILE A 109 -9.84 6.50 2.52
N THR A 110 -10.22 6.73 1.26
CA THR A 110 -11.59 6.52 0.79
C THR A 110 -11.66 5.21 0.03
N GLU A 111 -12.55 4.30 0.43
CA GLU A 111 -12.91 3.08 -0.30
C GLU A 111 -13.64 3.37 -1.61
#